data_AF-A0A6N8A0M4-F1
#
_entry.id   AF-A0A6N8A0M4-F1
#
_cell.length_a   1.000
_cell.length_b   1.000
_cell.length_c   1.000
_cell.angle_alpha   90.00
_cell.angle_beta   90.00
_cell.angle_gamma   90.00
#
_symmetry.space_group_name_H-M   'P 1'
#
loop_
_entity.id
_entity.type
_entity.pdbx_description
1 polymer ?
#
loop_
_entity_poly.entity_id
_entity_poly.type
_entity_poly.pdbx_seq_one_letter_code
_entity_poly.pdbx_strand_id
1 'polypeptide(L)'
;MCLAINRKRVPNTGSVRSIALHPATSVFARQICGNAEMTFFNSKPLAVEAAAAGHFDACIGSIDTVSDLPLQAVNFFRPTMVWTLYQSVHSPEAATPSQARDFQF
;
A
#
# COMPACT_ATOMS: atom_id res chain seq x y z
N MET A 1 1.99 3.89 7.31
CA MET A 1 2.90 3.77 6.15
C MET A 1 4.33 3.70 6.66
N CYS A 2 5.26 3.07 5.95
CA CYS A 2 6.65 2.97 6.39
C CYS A 2 7.65 2.98 5.24
N LEU A 3 8.90 3.31 5.56
CA LEU A 3 10.07 2.88 4.80
C LEU A 3 10.46 1.51 5.32
N ALA A 4 10.59 0.56 4.40
CA ALA A 4 11.06 -0.78 4.70
C ALA A 4 12.34 -1.08 3.91
N ILE A 5 13.30 -1.73 4.54
CA ILE A 5 14.56 -2.14 3.92
C ILE A 5 14.61 -3.65 3.75
N ASN A 6 15.24 -4.10 2.66
CA ASN A 6 15.59 -5.50 2.47
C ASN A 6 16.93 -5.79 3.16
N ARG A 7 16.88 -6.39 4.35
CA ARG A 7 18.08 -6.72 5.13
C ARG A 7 19.05 -7.69 4.45
N LYS A 8 18.59 -8.45 3.44
CA LYS A 8 19.48 -9.31 2.66
C LYS A 8 20.35 -8.50 1.69
N ARG A 9 19.95 -7.27 1.34
CA ARG A 9 20.67 -6.39 0.42
C ARG A 9 21.45 -5.30 1.14
N VAL A 10 20.86 -4.70 2.19
CA VAL A 10 21.46 -3.57 2.91
C VAL A 10 21.36 -3.74 4.42
N PRO A 11 22.40 -3.40 5.18
CA PRO A 11 22.41 -3.57 6.64
C PRO A 11 21.57 -2.52 7.38
N ASN A 12 21.42 -1.32 6.80
CA ASN A 12 20.73 -0.19 7.42
C ASN A 12 20.27 0.83 6.35
N THR A 13 19.47 1.80 6.78
CA THR A 13 18.93 2.86 5.91
C THR A 13 20.01 3.70 5.21
N GLY A 14 21.17 3.92 5.85
CA GLY A 14 22.27 4.69 5.27
C GLY A 14 22.97 3.99 4.10
N SER A 15 22.72 2.70 3.91
CA SER A 15 23.29 1.89 2.83
C SER A 15 22.35 1.76 1.62
N VAL A 16 21.14 2.33 1.70
CA VAL A 16 20.12 2.25 0.64
C VAL A 16 20.60 3.04 -0.58
N ARG A 17 20.71 2.37 -1.74
CA ARG A 17 21.08 2.98 -3.02
C ARG A 17 19.97 2.92 -4.06
N SER A 18 19.00 2.03 -3.88
CA SER A 18 17.85 1.87 -4.75
C SER A 18 16.56 1.74 -3.94
N ILE A 19 15.50 2.44 -4.36
CA ILE A 19 14.21 2.42 -3.68
C ILE A 19 13.05 2.29 -4.67
N ALA A 20 12.17 1.32 -4.41
CA ALA A 20 10.92 1.14 -5.13
C ALA A 20 9.78 1.89 -4.42
N LEU A 21 8.98 2.67 -5.14
CA LEU A 21 7.89 3.42 -4.54
C LEU A 21 6.80 3.82 -5.53
N HIS A 22 5.65 4.23 -5.01
CA HIS A 22 4.65 4.94 -5.79
C HIS A 22 5.00 6.44 -5.88
N PRO A 23 4.72 7.16 -6.99
CA PRO A 23 5.02 8.59 -7.13
C PRO A 23 4.48 9.46 -5.97
N ALA A 24 3.27 9.15 -5.49
CA ALA A 24 2.62 9.88 -4.38
C ALA A 24 3.38 9.81 -3.04
N THR A 25 4.37 8.91 -2.91
CA THR A 25 5.18 8.77 -1.69
C THR A 25 6.63 9.22 -1.86
N SER A 26 6.97 9.86 -2.98
CA SER A 26 8.35 10.28 -3.30
C SER A 26 8.94 11.29 -2.33
N VAL A 27 8.11 12.13 -1.70
CA VAL A 27 8.56 13.09 -0.69
C VAL A 27 9.24 12.39 0.49
N PHE A 28 8.73 11.24 0.94
CA PHE A 28 9.31 10.49 2.05
C PHE A 28 10.65 9.87 1.68
N ALA A 29 10.76 9.34 0.45
CA ALA A 29 12.00 8.78 -0.07
C ALA A 29 13.10 9.84 -0.18
N ARG A 30 12.78 11.04 -0.70
CA ARG A 30 13.73 12.16 -0.81
C ARG A 30 14.24 12.62 0.56
N GLN A 31 13.38 12.64 1.57
CA GLN A 31 13.75 13.09 2.92
C GLN A 31 14.69 12.12 3.63
N ILE A 32 14.54 10.82 3.43
CA ILE A 32 15.26 9.80 4.21
C ILE A 32 16.42 9.18 3.44
N CYS A 33 16.23 8.92 2.15
CA CYS A 33 17.16 8.18 1.30
C CYS A 33 17.75 9.09 0.21
N GLY A 34 18.07 10.35 0.51
CA GLY A 34 18.23 11.45 -0.46
C GLY A 34 18.99 11.17 -1.77
N ASN A 35 20.01 10.29 -1.75
CA ASN A 35 20.80 9.94 -2.94
C ASN A 35 20.43 8.58 -3.58
N ALA A 36 19.41 7.89 -3.08
CA ALA A 36 18.97 6.62 -3.62
C ALA A 36 18.25 6.83 -4.96
N GLU A 37 18.55 5.95 -5.92
CA GLU A 37 17.84 5.87 -7.18
C GLU A 37 16.39 5.47 -6.94
N MET A 38 15.46 6.28 -7.46
CA MET A 38 14.02 6.09 -7.27
C MET A 38 13.42 5.41 -8.49
N THR A 39 12.83 4.23 -8.29
CA THR A 39 12.06 3.54 -9.32
C THR A 39 10.57 3.58 -8.97
N PHE A 40 9.77 4.05 -9.92
CA PHE A 40 8.35 4.25 -9.71
C PHE A 40 7.51 3.05 -10.14
N PHE A 41 6.54 2.70 -9.30
CA PHE A 41 5.54 1.66 -9.54
C PHE A 41 4.14 2.25 -9.52
N ASN A 42 3.22 1.61 -10.24
CA ASN A 42 1.81 2.02 -10.35
C ASN A 42 1.03 1.80 -9.05
N SER A 43 1.55 1.02 -8.11
CA SER A 43 0.93 0.83 -6.81
C SER A 43 1.97 0.60 -5.73
N LYS A 44 1.62 0.93 -4.48
CA LYS A 44 2.48 0.65 -3.32
C LYS A 44 2.72 -0.85 -3.13
N PRO A 45 1.71 -1.75 -3.26
CA PRO A 45 1.95 -3.18 -3.14
C PRO A 45 2.99 -3.72 -4.13
N LEU A 46 2.92 -3.33 -5.40
CA LEU A 46 3.92 -3.77 -6.40
C LEU A 46 5.35 -3.33 -6.05
N ALA A 47 5.51 -2.11 -5.52
CA ALA A 47 6.82 -1.65 -5.05
C ALA A 47 7.35 -2.47 -3.86
N VAL A 48 6.46 -2.82 -2.92
CA VAL A 48 6.82 -3.64 -1.76
C VAL A 48 7.21 -5.05 -2.19
N GLU A 49 6.43 -5.68 -3.08
CA GLU A 49 6.72 -7.00 -3.64
C GLU A 49 8.07 -7.01 -4.36
N ALA A 50 8.37 -6.00 -5.17
CA ALA A 50 9.64 -5.90 -5.88
C ALA A 50 10.85 -5.78 -4.93
N ALA A 51 10.71 -5.02 -3.84
CA ALA A 51 11.74 -4.93 -2.81
C ALA A 51 11.90 -6.24 -2.04
N ALA A 52 10.79 -6.91 -1.70
CA ALA A 52 10.79 -8.20 -1.01
C ALA A 52 11.44 -9.32 -1.85
N ALA A 53 11.20 -9.29 -3.17
CA ALA A 53 11.86 -10.16 -4.15
C ALA A 53 13.37 -9.86 -4.32
N GLY A 54 13.86 -8.78 -3.73
CA GLY A 54 15.28 -8.42 -3.75
C GLY A 54 15.70 -7.66 -5.00
N HIS A 55 14.79 -7.03 -5.73
CA HIS A 55 15.15 -6.16 -6.85
C HIS A 55 15.64 -4.78 -6.39
N PHE A 56 15.23 -4.34 -5.19
CA PHE A 56 15.54 -3.02 -4.64
C PHE A 56 15.98 -3.11 -3.18
N ASP A 57 16.79 -2.16 -2.72
CA ASP A 57 17.30 -2.13 -1.34
C ASP A 57 16.22 -1.74 -0.33
N ALA A 58 15.27 -0.90 -0.76
CA ALA A 58 14.17 -0.41 0.08
C ALA A 58 12.87 -0.18 -0.70
N CYS A 59 11.77 0.03 0.04
CA CYS A 59 10.51 0.51 -0.51
C CYS A 59 9.73 1.41 0.46
N ILE A 60 8.78 2.19 -0.08
CA ILE A 60 7.73 2.84 0.73
C ILE A 60 6.41 2.07 0.58
N GLY A 61 5.85 1.60 1.69
CA GLY A 61 4.66 0.73 1.70
C GLY A 61 3.68 0.99 2.85
N SER A 62 2.49 0.36 2.79
CA SER A 62 1.66 0.23 4.00
C SER A 62 2.35 -0.68 5.01
N ILE A 63 2.05 -0.49 6.29
CA ILE A 63 2.58 -1.38 7.33
C ILE A 63 2.04 -2.80 7.11
N ASP A 64 0.75 -2.92 6.78
CA ASP A 64 0.07 -4.20 6.58
C ASP A 64 0.63 -4.97 5.37
N THR A 65 1.03 -4.26 4.31
CA THR A 65 1.65 -4.92 3.15
C THR A 65 3.08 -5.36 3.44
N VAL A 66 3.80 -4.61 4.28
CA VAL A 66 5.19 -4.91 4.63
C VAL A 66 5.30 -6.01 5.68
N SER A 67 4.33 -6.11 6.61
CA SER A 67 4.37 -7.04 7.74
C SER A 67 4.42 -8.51 7.33
N ASP A 68 3.88 -8.83 6.16
CA ASP A 68 3.74 -10.20 5.67
C ASP A 68 4.93 -10.66 4.80
N LEU A 69 5.95 -9.80 4.67
CA LEU A 69 7.08 -9.98 3.75
C LEU A 69 8.43 -9.93 4.48
N PRO A 70 9.51 -10.50 3.91
CA PRO A 70 10.84 -10.52 4.52
C PRO A 70 11.57 -9.16 4.42
N LEU A 71 10.88 -8.09 4.79
CA LEU A 71 11.36 -6.72 4.83
C LEU A 71 11.34 -6.21 6.28
N GLN A 72 12.21 -5.26 6.58
CA GLN A 72 12.21 -4.61 7.89
C GLN A 72 11.70 -3.18 7.78
N ALA A 73 10.58 -2.87 8.43
CA ALA A 73 10.14 -1.48 8.62
C ALA A 73 11.11 -0.73 9.55
N VAL A 74 11.63 0.42 9.10
CA VAL A 74 12.66 1.20 9.81
C VAL A 74 12.25 2.66 10.07
N ASN A 75 11.37 3.24 9.25
CA ASN A 75 10.81 4.57 9.50
C ASN A 75 9.29 4.53 9.31
N PHE A 76 8.54 5.16 10.20
CA PHE A 76 7.08 5.14 10.20
C PHE A 76 6.52 6.52 9.88
N PHE A 77 5.50 6.55 9.02
CA PHE A 77 4.77 7.75 8.62
C PHE A 77 3.30 7.60 8.98
N ARG A 78 2.70 8.71 9.43
CA ARG A 78 1.29 8.83 9.78
C ARG A 78 0.56 9.83 8.88
N PRO A 79 0.47 9.59 7.55
CA PRO A 79 -0.34 10.43 6.69
C PRO A 79 -1.83 10.23 7.00
N THR A 80 -2.60 11.32 7.02
CA THR A 80 -4.05 11.27 7.14
C THR A 80 -4.66 11.02 5.77
N MET A 81 -5.47 9.96 5.64
CA MET A 81 -6.26 9.67 4.45
C MET A 81 -7.71 10.06 4.72
N VAL A 82 -8.29 10.88 3.84
CA VAL A 82 -9.73 11.20 3.88
C VAL A 82 -10.43 10.29 2.89
N TRP A 83 -11.40 9.52 3.36
CA TRP A 83 -12.17 8.59 2.55
C TRP A 83 -13.61 9.09 2.44
N THR A 84 -14.17 9.08 1.24
CA THR A 84 -15.58 9.39 1.00
C THR A 84 -16.25 8.16 0.42
N LEU A 85 -17.27 7.65 1.12
CA LEU A 85 -18.12 6.58 0.61
C LEU A 85 -19.29 7.21 -0.15
N TYR A 86 -19.46 6.81 -1.40
CA TYR A 86 -20.55 7.25 -2.25
C TYR A 86 -21.58 6.12 -2.36
N GLN A 87 -22.86 6.47 -2.36
CA GLN A 87 -23.94 5.57 -2.71
C GLN A 87 -24.60 6.04 -4.02
N SER A 88 -25.06 5.10 -4.82
CA SER A 88 -25.90 5.43 -5.98
C SER A 88 -27.22 6.03 -5.50
N VAL A 89 -27.63 7.14 -6.10
CA VAL A 89 -28.98 7.71 -5.91
C VAL A 89 -30.05 6.95 -6.72
N HIS A 90 -29.64 6.01 -7.56
CA HIS A 90 -30.50 5.14 -8.36
C HIS A 90 -30.42 3.69 -7.86
N SER A 91 -30.56 3.46 -6.56
CA SER A 91 -30.92 2.12 -6.10
C SER A 91 -32.28 1.78 -6.69
N PRO A 92 -32.44 0.70 -7.48
CA PRO A 92 -33.76 0.21 -7.79
C PRO A 92 -34.47 -0.01 -6.46
N GLU A 93 -35.65 0.59 -6.33
CA GLU A 93 -36.57 0.43 -5.22
C GLU A 93 -36.55 -1.05 -4.80
N ALA A 94 -36.23 -1.29 -3.51
CA ALA A 94 -36.27 -2.63 -2.95
C ALA A 94 -37.57 -3.27 -3.40
N ALA A 95 -37.47 -4.36 -4.17
CA ALA A 95 -38.61 -5.08 -4.67
C ALA A 95 -39.63 -5.20 -3.54
N THR A 96 -40.80 -4.59 -3.73
CA THR A 96 -41.93 -4.71 -2.84
C THR A 96 -42.09 -6.20 -2.54
N PRO A 97 -42.23 -6.65 -1.28
CA PRO A 97 -42.49 -8.04 -1.00
C PRO A 97 -43.81 -8.39 -1.70
N SER A 98 -43.70 -9.06 -2.85
CA SER A 98 -44.80 -9.63 -3.59
C SER A 98 -45.51 -10.58 -2.64
N GLN A 99 -46.74 -10.18 -2.35
CA GLN A 99 -47.83 -10.89 -1.69
C GLN A 99 -47.53 -12.36 -1.37
N ALA A 100 -47.65 -12.68 -0.07
CA ALA A 100 -47.82 -14.03 0.43
C ALA A 100 -48.80 -14.79 -0.48
N ARG A 101 -48.29 -15.78 -1.21
CA ARG A 101 -49.13 -16.82 -1.77
C ARG A 101 -49.48 -17.74 -0.60
N ASP A 102 -50.73 -17.65 -0.18
CA ASP A 102 -51.39 -18.63 0.68
C ASP A 102 -51.14 -20.02 0.10
N PHE A 103 -50.32 -20.81 0.77
CA PHE A 103 -50.33 -22.26 0.63
C PHE A 103 -51.53 -22.77 1.42
N GLN A 104 -52.64 -23.02 0.74
CA GLN A 104 -53.70 -23.89 1.25
C GLN A 104 -53.30 -25.35 0.99
N PHE A 105 -53.48 -26.16 2.04
CA PHE A 105 -53.24 -27.60 2.11
C PHE A 105 -54.15 -28.41 1.19
#